data_AF-Q948Q5-F1
#
_entry.id   AF-Q948Q5-F1
#
_cell.length_a   1.000
_cell.length_b   1.000
_cell.length_c   1.000
_cell.angle_alpha   90.00
_cell.angle_beta   90.00
_cell.angle_gamma   90.00
#
_symmetry.space_group_name_H-M   'P 1'
#
loop_
_entity.id
_entity.type
_entity.pdbx_description
1 polymer ?
#
loop_
_entity_poly.entity_id
_entity_poly.type
_entity_poly.pdbx_seq_one_letter_code
_entity_poly.pdbx_strand_id
1 'polypeptide(L)'
;QQQYGYGYGYHHHQHDHHKIHRFEQGDVVAMPAGAQHWLYNDGDAPLVAVYVFDENNNIDQLEPSMRKFLLAGGFSKGQPHFAENIFKGIDARFLSEALGVSMHVAEKLQSRRDQRGEIVRVEPEHGFHLLN
;
A
#
# COMPACT_ATOMS: atom_id res chain seq x y z
N GLN A 1 18.57 6.27 -2.96
CA GLN A 1 17.55 6.83 -3.89
C GLN A 1 16.19 6.34 -3.39
N GLN A 2 15.05 6.83 -3.89
CA GLN A 2 13.72 6.44 -3.37
C GLN A 2 12.71 6.25 -4.51
N GLN A 3 11.74 5.35 -4.33
CA GLN A 3 10.74 4.98 -5.35
C GLN A 3 9.30 4.99 -4.80
N TYR A 4 8.34 5.38 -5.64
CA TYR A 4 6.92 5.48 -5.34
C TYR A 4 6.07 5.01 -6.53
N GLY A 5 4.97 4.29 -6.30
CA GLY A 5 4.05 3.85 -7.35
C GLY A 5 2.62 4.37 -7.16
N TYR A 6 1.94 4.69 -8.27
CA TYR A 6 0.55 5.17 -8.31
C TYR A 6 -0.24 4.54 -9.46
N GLY A 7 -1.53 4.23 -9.29
CA GLY A 7 -2.32 3.52 -10.29
C GLY A 7 -3.59 4.17 -10.85
N TYR A 8 -3.60 4.40 -12.18
CA TYR A 8 -4.78 4.34 -13.05
C TYR A 8 -4.42 3.52 -14.30
N GLY A 9 -5.22 2.50 -14.61
CA GLY A 9 -4.83 1.44 -15.55
C GLY A 9 -4.85 1.84 -17.02
N TYR A 10 -3.80 1.44 -17.76
CA TYR A 10 -3.83 1.05 -19.18
C TYR A 10 -2.69 0.03 -19.44
N HIS A 11 -3.03 -1.07 -20.15
CA HIS A 11 -2.24 -2.30 -20.35
C HIS A 11 -1.13 -2.21 -21.43
N HIS A 12 0.01 -2.89 -21.20
CA HIS A 12 0.86 -3.51 -22.24
C HIS A 12 1.94 -4.46 -21.69
N HIS A 13 1.68 -5.78 -21.80
CA HIS A 13 2.40 -6.89 -21.17
C HIS A 13 3.95 -6.93 -21.34
N GLN A 14 4.66 -6.56 -20.28
CA GLN A 14 5.87 -7.21 -19.72
C GLN A 14 6.06 -6.68 -18.28
N HIS A 15 5.65 -7.49 -17.27
CA HIS A 15 5.42 -7.04 -15.89
C HIS A 15 4.70 -5.68 -15.79
N ASP A 16 3.45 -5.65 -16.26
CA ASP A 16 2.60 -4.45 -16.22
C ASP A 16 2.32 -4.05 -14.78
N HIS A 17 3.15 -3.19 -14.25
CA HIS A 17 2.84 -2.38 -13.10
C HIS A 17 2.59 -0.95 -13.55
N HIS A 18 1.82 -0.20 -12.77
CA HIS A 18 1.71 1.23 -13.01
C HIS A 18 3.08 1.90 -12.89
N LYS A 19 3.21 3.09 -13.49
CA LYS A 19 4.48 3.83 -13.52
C LYS A 19 5.03 4.01 -12.10
N ILE A 20 6.30 3.65 -11.93
CA ILE A 20 7.07 3.90 -10.72
C ILE A 20 7.80 5.22 -10.92
N HIS A 21 7.68 6.11 -9.95
CA HIS A 21 8.30 7.42 -9.89
C HIS A 21 9.47 7.37 -8.91
N ARG A 22 10.58 7.99 -9.27
CA ARG A 22 11.64 8.33 -8.32
C ARG A 22 11.34 9.68 -7.70
N PHE A 23 11.72 9.86 -6.45
CA PHE A 23 11.55 11.11 -5.75
C PHE A 23 12.72 11.37 -4.80
N GLU A 24 12.87 12.64 -4.42
CA GLU A 24 13.93 13.12 -3.55
C GLU A 24 13.42 14.13 -2.51
N GLN A 25 14.31 14.59 -1.64
CA GLN A 25 13.95 15.58 -0.63
C GLN A 25 13.50 16.88 -1.30
N GLY A 26 12.28 17.33 -0.97
CA GLY A 26 11.69 18.56 -1.52
C GLY A 26 10.56 18.29 -2.53
N ASP A 27 10.41 17.05 -3.00
CA ASP A 27 9.31 16.68 -3.88
C ASP A 27 7.95 16.74 -3.17
N VAL A 28 6.93 17.18 -3.91
CA VAL A 28 5.53 17.22 -3.46
C VAL A 28 4.69 16.38 -4.41
N VAL A 29 3.99 15.39 -3.84
CA VAL A 29 3.10 14.49 -4.58
C VAL A 29 1.66 14.77 -4.19
N ALA A 30 0.82 15.10 -5.17
CA ALA A 30 -0.62 15.21 -4.98
C ALA A 30 -1.29 13.85 -5.24
N MET A 31 -2.11 13.40 -4.29
CA MET A 31 -2.82 12.12 -4.38
C MET A 31 -4.33 12.38 -4.26
N PRO A 32 -5.14 12.03 -5.26
CA PRO A 32 -6.59 12.12 -5.14
C PRO A 32 -7.13 11.03 -4.20
N ALA A 33 -8.32 11.26 -3.66
CA ALA A 33 -9.01 10.30 -2.81
C ALA A 33 -9.22 8.95 -3.54
N GLY A 34 -9.05 7.84 -2.80
CA GLY A 34 -9.23 6.48 -3.32
C GLY A 34 -8.05 5.92 -4.11
N ALA A 35 -7.00 6.72 -4.33
CA ALA A 35 -5.85 6.25 -5.09
C ALA A 35 -4.85 5.43 -4.27
N GLN A 36 -4.54 4.24 -4.77
CA GLN A 36 -3.56 3.35 -4.16
C GLN A 36 -2.14 3.86 -4.40
N HIS A 37 -1.33 3.82 -3.35
CA HIS A 37 0.08 4.15 -3.41
C HIS A 37 0.94 3.33 -2.43
N TRP A 38 2.25 3.30 -2.69
CA TRP A 38 3.27 2.68 -1.83
C TRP A 38 4.61 3.39 -2.01
N LEU A 39 5.45 3.34 -0.97
CA LEU A 39 6.80 3.93 -0.95
C LEU A 39 7.85 2.83 -0.71
N TYR A 40 9.00 2.96 -1.36
CA TYR A 40 10.16 2.11 -1.15
C TYR A 40 11.41 2.97 -0.98
N ASN A 41 12.12 2.75 0.13
CA ASN A 41 13.39 3.43 0.40
C ASN A 41 14.57 2.53 -0.01
N ASP A 42 15.12 2.78 -1.20
CA ASP A 42 16.39 2.22 -1.68
C ASP A 42 17.59 3.14 -1.38
N GLY A 43 17.45 4.04 -0.40
CA GLY A 43 18.49 4.92 0.09
C GLY A 43 19.22 4.35 1.29
N ASP A 44 20.38 4.92 1.55
CA ASP A 44 21.18 4.71 2.76
C ASP A 44 20.74 5.61 3.93
N ALA A 45 19.91 6.63 3.64
CA ALA A 45 19.32 7.51 4.64
C ALA A 45 17.83 7.16 4.92
N PRO A 46 17.32 7.44 6.14
CA PRO A 46 15.89 7.32 6.43
C PRO A 46 15.03 8.22 5.54
N LEU A 47 13.95 7.66 4.99
CA LEU A 47 12.88 8.42 4.33
C LEU A 47 11.93 9.00 5.38
N VAL A 48 11.66 10.31 5.26
CA VAL A 48 10.64 11.02 6.04
C VAL A 48 9.59 11.56 5.10
N ALA A 49 8.38 10.97 5.13
CA ALA A 49 7.24 11.43 4.35
C ALA A 49 6.23 12.13 5.28
N VAL A 50 5.79 13.32 4.90
CA VAL A 50 4.76 14.09 5.62
C VAL A 50 3.49 14.09 4.78
N TYR A 51 2.41 13.59 5.36
CA TYR A 51 1.09 13.54 4.72
C TYR A 51 0.20 14.64 5.26
N VAL A 52 -0.45 15.37 4.36
CA VAL A 52 -1.49 16.36 4.68
C VAL A 52 -2.77 15.88 4.02
N PHE A 53 -3.82 15.68 4.82
CA PHE A 53 -5.12 15.25 4.35
C PHE A 53 -6.08 16.44 4.38
N ASP A 54 -6.77 16.68 3.26
CA ASP A 54 -7.85 17.65 3.19
C ASP A 54 -9.17 16.98 3.56
N GLU A 55 -9.46 16.92 4.87
CA GLU A 55 -10.66 16.26 5.42
C GLU A 55 -11.96 17.05 5.20
N ASN A 56 -11.88 18.28 4.70
CA ASN A 56 -13.04 19.13 4.40
C ASN A 56 -13.34 19.18 2.89
N ASN A 57 -12.70 18.33 2.09
CA ASN A 57 -12.91 18.27 0.66
C ASN A 57 -14.23 17.57 0.34
N ASN A 58 -15.07 18.17 -0.50
CA ASN A 58 -16.34 17.58 -0.96
C ASN A 58 -16.20 16.26 -1.75
N ILE A 59 -14.97 15.86 -2.10
CA ILE A 59 -14.67 14.53 -2.65
C ILE A 59 -14.76 13.45 -1.57
N ASP A 60 -14.49 13.77 -0.30
CA ASP A 60 -14.67 12.83 0.81
C ASP A 60 -16.17 12.69 1.12
N GLN A 61 -16.70 11.50 0.88
CA GLN A 61 -18.12 11.17 1.07
C GLN A 61 -18.38 10.48 2.42
N LEU A 62 -17.34 10.32 3.24
CA LEU A 62 -17.41 9.66 4.54
C LEU A 62 -17.36 10.70 5.67
N GLU A 63 -17.76 10.30 6.88
CA GLU A 63 -17.63 11.16 8.08
C GLU A 63 -16.20 11.72 8.20
N PRO A 64 -16.03 13.00 8.57
CA PRO A 64 -14.74 13.71 8.54
C PRO A 64 -13.74 13.08 9.51
N SER A 65 -12.98 12.14 8.97
CA SER A 65 -11.94 11.39 9.66
C SER A 65 -11.06 10.69 8.63
N MET A 66 -9.73 10.82 8.77
CA MET A 66 -8.80 10.04 7.95
C MET A 66 -9.09 8.53 8.07
N ARG A 67 -9.39 7.90 6.93
CA ARG A 67 -9.49 6.44 6.80
C ARG A 67 -8.36 5.89 5.96
N LYS A 68 -7.67 4.88 6.51
CA LYS A 68 -6.65 4.12 5.80
C LYS A 68 -7.21 2.77 5.38
N PHE A 69 -7.26 2.52 4.07
CA PHE A 69 -7.60 1.21 3.51
C PHE A 69 -6.33 0.52 3.04
N LEU A 70 -5.75 -0.31 3.91
CA LEU A 70 -4.49 -0.97 3.61
C LEU A 70 -4.72 -2.20 2.71
N LEU A 71 -3.85 -2.42 1.72
CA LEU A 71 -3.85 -3.67 0.96
C LEU A 71 -2.99 -4.75 1.61
N ALA A 72 -2.02 -4.36 2.43
CA ALA A 72 -1.17 -5.25 3.20
C ALA A 72 -0.78 -4.59 4.52
N GLY A 73 -0.32 -5.40 5.48
CA GLY A 73 0.06 -4.89 6.81
C GLY A 73 -1.13 -4.50 7.69
N GLY A 74 -0.86 -3.69 8.70
CA GLY A 74 -1.84 -3.19 9.67
C GLY A 74 -1.20 -2.54 10.89
N PHE A 75 -2.03 -1.91 11.73
CA PHE A 75 -1.65 -1.36 13.02
C PHE A 75 -2.23 -2.16 14.17
N SER A 76 -1.50 -2.19 15.28
CA SER A 76 -1.94 -2.84 16.52
C SER A 76 -3.15 -2.12 17.11
N LYS A 77 -4.08 -2.89 17.69
CA LYS A 77 -5.17 -2.35 18.52
C LYS A 77 -4.59 -1.44 19.61
N GLY A 78 -5.08 -0.20 19.71
CA GLY A 78 -4.70 0.76 20.75
C GLY A 78 -3.95 2.01 20.25
N GLN A 79 -3.65 2.13 18.96
CA GLN A 79 -3.13 3.38 18.37
C GLN A 79 -4.26 4.23 17.77
N PRO A 80 -4.16 5.57 17.80
CA PRO A 80 -5.01 6.42 16.96
C PRO A 80 -4.84 5.99 15.49
N HIS A 81 -5.94 5.88 14.76
CA HIS A 81 -5.97 5.41 13.36
C HIS A 81 -5.63 3.92 13.16
N PHE A 82 -6.17 3.05 14.02
CA PHE A 82 -6.18 1.60 13.78
C PHE A 82 -6.67 1.29 12.36
N ALA A 83 -5.87 0.53 11.61
CA ALA A 83 -6.20 0.04 10.29
C ALA A 83 -5.66 -1.38 10.12
N GLU A 84 -6.45 -2.25 9.50
CA GLU A 84 -6.02 -3.56 9.06
C GLU A 84 -6.14 -3.65 7.54
N ASN A 85 -5.40 -4.55 6.90
CA ASN A 85 -5.61 -4.78 5.49
C ASN A 85 -7.06 -5.23 5.20
N ILE A 86 -7.59 -4.76 4.07
CA ILE A 86 -8.98 -5.00 3.67
C ILE A 86 -9.32 -6.49 3.53
N PHE A 87 -8.33 -7.34 3.21
CA PHE A 87 -8.54 -8.77 3.00
C PHE A 87 -8.90 -9.51 4.29
N LYS A 88 -8.53 -9.00 5.48
CA LYS A 88 -8.95 -9.58 6.77
C LYS A 88 -10.47 -9.61 6.95
N GLY A 89 -11.18 -8.67 6.33
CA GLY A 89 -12.64 -8.57 6.39
C GLY A 89 -13.39 -9.51 5.45
N ILE A 90 -12.71 -10.24 4.57
CA ILE A 90 -13.32 -11.04 3.49
C ILE A 90 -13.14 -12.54 3.79
N ASP A 91 -14.14 -13.38 3.48
CA ASP A 91 -14.00 -14.84 3.60
C ASP A 91 -12.88 -15.37 2.68
N ALA A 92 -12.03 -16.25 3.21
CA ALA A 92 -10.85 -16.74 2.48
C ALA A 92 -11.22 -17.58 1.24
N ARG A 93 -12.34 -18.31 1.27
CA ARG A 93 -12.82 -19.06 0.10
C ARG A 93 -13.30 -18.12 -0.99
N PHE A 94 -14.04 -17.08 -0.60
CA PHE A 94 -14.46 -16.05 -1.55
C PHE A 94 -13.25 -15.34 -2.18
N LEU A 95 -12.22 -15.00 -1.40
CA LEU A 95 -10.97 -14.45 -1.95
C LEU A 95 -10.26 -15.42 -2.91
N SER A 96 -10.19 -16.70 -2.53
CA SER A 96 -9.58 -17.75 -3.35
C SER A 96 -10.27 -17.88 -4.71
N GLU A 97 -11.60 -17.89 -4.72
CA GLU A 97 -12.43 -17.96 -5.93
C GLU A 97 -12.30 -16.69 -6.78
N ALA A 98 -12.46 -15.51 -6.16
CA ALA A 98 -12.45 -14.23 -6.89
C ALA A 98 -11.10 -13.91 -7.53
N LEU A 99 -9.98 -14.29 -6.88
CA LEU A 99 -8.62 -14.04 -7.37
C LEU A 99 -8.03 -15.22 -8.15
N GLY A 100 -8.70 -16.37 -8.19
CA GLY A 100 -8.19 -17.57 -8.85
C GLY A 100 -6.91 -18.15 -8.22
N VAL A 101 -6.75 -17.99 -6.90
CA VAL A 101 -5.56 -18.45 -6.15
C VAL A 101 -5.92 -19.57 -5.19
N SER A 102 -4.94 -20.35 -4.73
CA SER A 102 -5.19 -21.37 -3.71
C SER A 102 -5.68 -20.77 -2.38
N MET A 103 -6.44 -21.56 -1.61
CA MET A 103 -6.86 -21.19 -0.25
C MET A 103 -5.69 -20.71 0.63
N HIS A 104 -4.53 -21.40 0.54
CA HIS A 104 -3.32 -21.02 1.28
C HIS A 104 -2.81 -19.62 0.91
N VAL A 105 -2.87 -19.24 -0.36
CA VAL A 105 -2.50 -17.90 -0.82
C VAL A 105 -3.53 -16.86 -0.36
N ALA A 106 -4.82 -17.18 -0.44
CA ALA A 106 -5.88 -16.30 0.06
C ALA A 106 -5.72 -16.01 1.57
N GLU A 107 -5.43 -17.03 2.38
CA GLU A 107 -5.14 -16.87 3.82
C GLU A 107 -3.88 -16.05 4.09
N LYS A 108 -2.85 -16.19 3.24
CA LYS A 108 -1.64 -15.35 3.32
C LYS A 108 -1.94 -13.88 3.03
N LEU A 109 -2.77 -13.57 2.02
CA LEU A 109 -3.16 -12.18 1.71
C LEU A 109 -3.80 -11.48 2.93
N GLN A 110 -4.58 -12.21 3.72
CA GLN A 110 -5.18 -11.66 4.93
C GLN A 110 -4.16 -11.29 6.01
N SER A 111 -2.95 -11.84 6.00
CA SER A 111 -1.87 -11.49 6.94
C SER A 111 -2.33 -11.53 8.41
N ARG A 112 -3.18 -12.49 8.79
CA ARG A 112 -3.87 -12.53 10.10
C ARG A 112 -2.92 -12.61 11.31
N ARG A 113 -1.72 -13.16 11.10
CA ARG A 113 -0.70 -13.36 12.13
C ARG A 113 0.55 -12.50 11.91
N ASP A 114 0.50 -11.60 10.93
CA ASP A 114 1.61 -10.70 10.64
C ASP A 114 1.65 -9.54 11.64
N GLN A 115 2.82 -9.28 12.20
CA GLN A 115 3.07 -8.26 13.22
C GLN A 115 4.07 -7.20 12.75
N ARG A 116 4.49 -7.25 11.48
CA ARG A 116 5.52 -6.33 10.94
C ARG A 116 5.03 -4.89 10.79
N GLY A 117 3.72 -4.67 10.74
CA GLY A 117 3.13 -3.35 10.54
C GLY A 117 2.89 -2.99 9.07
N GLU A 118 2.72 -1.70 8.77
CA GLU A 118 2.59 -1.19 7.39
C GLU A 118 3.96 -0.93 6.71
N ILE A 119 5.01 -0.68 7.50
CA ILE A 119 6.38 -0.48 7.02
C ILE A 119 7.16 -1.76 7.28
N VAL A 120 7.53 -2.47 6.22
CA VAL A 120 8.26 -3.74 6.31
C VAL A 120 9.66 -3.62 5.76
N ARG A 121 10.60 -4.36 6.35
CA ARG A 121 11.93 -4.55 5.77
C ARG A 121 11.83 -5.48 4.56
N VAL A 122 12.38 -5.03 3.44
CA VAL A 122 12.58 -5.86 2.26
C VAL A 122 13.96 -6.50 2.38
N GLU A 123 14.02 -7.83 2.28
CA GLU A 123 15.29 -8.55 2.27
C GLU A 123 16.05 -8.30 0.96
N PRO A 124 17.39 -8.23 0.98
CA PRO A 124 18.19 -7.86 -0.20
C PRO A 124 17.89 -8.69 -1.46
N GLU A 125 17.63 -9.98 -1.30
CA GLU A 125 17.29 -10.91 -2.41
C GLU A 125 15.92 -10.65 -3.04
N HIS A 126 15.06 -9.87 -2.38
CA HIS A 126 13.73 -9.48 -2.85
C HIS A 126 13.65 -7.98 -3.22
N GLY A 127 14.79 -7.28 -3.25
CA GLY A 127 14.86 -5.85 -3.55
C GLY A 127 14.48 -5.51 -5.00
N PHE A 128 13.91 -4.33 -5.21
CA PHE A 128 13.48 -3.84 -6.53
C PHE A 128 14.62 -3.41 -7.45
N HIS A 129 15.84 -3.89 -7.24
CA HIS A 129 16.98 -3.65 -8.15
C HIS A 129 16.73 -4.23 -9.56
N LEU A 130 15.67 -5.04 -9.73
CA LEU A 130 15.26 -5.71 -10.96
C LEU A 130 14.19 -4.96 -11.79
N LEU A 131 13.70 -3.80 -11.34
CA LEU A 131 12.66 -3.03 -12.06
C LEU A 131 13.23 -1.86 -12.91
N ASN A 132 14.53 -1.91 -13.23
CA ASN A 132 15.18 -0.94 -14.13
C ASN A 132 15.58 -1.62 -15.45
#